data_AF-A0A1Z8ZNR7-F1
#
_entry.id   AF-A0A1Z8ZNR7-F1
#
_cell.length_a   1.000
_cell.length_b   1.000
_cell.length_c   1.000
_cell.angle_alpha   90.00
_cell.angle_beta   90.00
_cell.angle_gamma   90.00
#
_symmetry.space_group_name_H-M   'P 1'
#
loop_
_entity.id
_entity.type
_entity.pdbx_description
1 polymer ?
#
loop_
_entity_poly.entity_id
_entity_poly.type
_entity_poly.pdbx_seq_one_letter_code
_entity_poly.pdbx_strand_id
1 'polypeptide(L)'
;MSDRAGLVQMSLAIAAVTLADRKKRRKFISGLLLLIVGVFALGNWPLEAWIGRSLWRMLFWWGGCAFLCLLMVLFAAFDALAAIGEERRKMGIKNPLDDEDLPSE
;
A
#
# COMPACT_ATOMS: atom_id res chain seq x y z
N MET A 1 -27.48 -7.03 2.58
CA MET A 1 -26.16 -7.66 2.78
C MET A 1 -25.38 -7.86 1.48
N SER A 2 -26.02 -7.90 0.31
CA SER A 2 -25.36 -8.07 -1.00
C SER A 2 -24.49 -6.88 -1.44
N ASP A 3 -24.90 -5.63 -1.17
CA ASP A 3 -24.18 -4.43 -1.65
C ASP A 3 -22.79 -4.27 -1.03
N ARG A 4 -22.63 -4.67 0.25
CA ARG A 4 -21.31 -4.64 0.92
C ARG A 4 -20.37 -5.69 0.38
N ALA A 5 -20.87 -6.90 0.07
CA ALA A 5 -20.08 -7.97 -0.53
C ALA A 5 -19.63 -7.61 -1.95
N GLY A 6 -20.49 -6.97 -2.75
CA GLY A 6 -20.15 -6.47 -4.08
C GLY A 6 -19.12 -5.33 -4.05
N LEU A 7 -19.24 -4.38 -3.12
CA LEU A 7 -18.23 -3.32 -2.93
C LEU A 7 -16.89 -3.88 -2.44
N VAL A 8 -16.91 -4.87 -1.54
CA VAL A 8 -15.69 -5.56 -1.10
C VAL A 8 -15.07 -6.33 -2.25
N GLN A 9 -15.82 -7.09 -3.06
CA GLN A 9 -15.28 -7.79 -4.23
C GLN A 9 -14.74 -6.85 -5.30
N MET A 10 -15.43 -5.74 -5.59
CA MET A 10 -14.93 -4.74 -6.55
C MET A 10 -13.67 -4.04 -6.06
N SER A 11 -13.62 -3.64 -4.78
CA SER A 11 -12.41 -3.06 -4.19
C SER A 11 -11.26 -4.08 -4.12
N LEU A 12 -11.55 -5.35 -3.83
CA LEU A 12 -10.57 -6.43 -3.83
C LEU A 12 -10.09 -6.76 -5.24
N ALA A 13 -10.96 -6.69 -6.25
CA ALA A 13 -10.61 -6.87 -7.66
C ALA A 13 -9.77 -5.72 -8.20
N ILE A 14 -10.11 -4.47 -7.83
CA ILE A 14 -9.32 -3.28 -8.17
C ILE A 14 -7.96 -3.30 -7.46
N ALA A 15 -7.93 -3.73 -6.20
CA ALA A 15 -6.69 -3.97 -5.46
C ALA A 15 -5.87 -5.08 -6.14
N ALA A 16 -6.47 -6.22 -6.49
CA ALA A 16 -5.82 -7.34 -7.14
C ALA A 16 -5.25 -6.96 -8.52
N VAL A 17 -5.99 -6.21 -9.33
CA VAL A 17 -5.54 -5.70 -10.64
C VAL A 17 -4.39 -4.71 -10.50
N THR A 18 -4.41 -3.88 -9.46
CA THR A 18 -3.29 -2.95 -9.17
C THR A 18 -2.06 -3.71 -8.63
N LEU A 19 -2.27 -4.80 -7.89
CA LEU A 19 -1.21 -5.64 -7.31
C LEU A 19 -0.61 -6.68 -8.27
N ALA A 20 -1.28 -7.00 -9.39
CA ALA A 20 -0.92 -8.11 -10.27
C ALA A 20 0.42 -7.93 -11.03
N ASP A 21 0.97 -6.72 -11.09
CA ASP A 21 2.16 -6.46 -11.89
C ASP A 21 3.38 -6.13 -11.01
N ARG A 22 4.26 -7.13 -10.81
CA ARG A 22 5.52 -7.02 -10.03
C ARG A 22 6.39 -5.84 -10.46
N LYS A 23 6.36 -5.46 -11.75
CA LYS A 23 7.15 -4.33 -12.26
C LYS A 23 6.52 -3.00 -11.92
N LYS A 24 5.18 -2.89 -11.94
CA LYS A 24 4.47 -1.68 -11.47
C LYS A 24 4.56 -1.52 -9.96
N ARG A 25 4.43 -2.60 -9.18
CA ARG A 25 4.48 -2.58 -7.71
C ARG A 25 5.80 -2.05 -7.16
N ARG A 26 6.92 -2.59 -7.66
CA ARG A 26 8.27 -2.11 -7.26
C ARG A 26 8.54 -0.68 -7.73
N LYS A 27 8.12 -0.29 -8.94
CA LYS A 27 8.25 1.10 -9.41
C LYS A 27 7.43 2.08 -8.56
N PHE A 28 6.24 1.67 -8.13
CA PHE A 28 5.39 2.48 -7.27
C PHE A 28 6.02 2.69 -5.89
N ILE A 29 6.54 1.63 -5.28
CA ILE A 29 7.25 1.72 -3.99
C ILE A 29 8.52 2.57 -4.11
N SER A 30 9.34 2.36 -5.14
CA SER A 30 10.53 3.18 -5.38
C SER A 30 10.17 4.65 -5.64
N GLY A 31 9.09 4.93 -6.39
CA GLY A 31 8.59 6.27 -6.62
C GLY A 31 8.08 6.95 -5.35
N LEU A 32 7.33 6.22 -4.52
CA LEU A 32 6.83 6.69 -3.22
C LEU A 32 7.99 6.97 -2.25
N LEU A 33 9.00 6.10 -2.22
CA LEU A 33 10.21 6.28 -1.42
C LEU A 33 10.95 7.57 -1.84
N LEU A 34 11.18 7.76 -3.14
CA LEU A 34 11.83 8.97 -3.65
C LEU A 34 11.00 10.23 -3.34
N LEU A 35 9.68 10.14 -3.43
CA LEU A 35 8.79 11.23 -3.04
C LEU A 35 8.92 11.56 -1.55
N ILE A 36 8.93 10.56 -0.66
CA ILE A 36 9.12 10.77 0.79
C ILE A 36 10.48 11.41 1.06
N VAL A 37 11.56 10.91 0.47
CA VAL A 37 12.90 11.50 0.61
C VAL A 37 12.91 12.95 0.11
N GLY A 38 12.26 13.24 -1.02
CA GLY A 38 12.12 14.59 -1.54
C GLY A 38 11.35 15.52 -0.60
N VAL A 39 10.23 15.05 -0.03
CA VAL A 39 9.45 15.82 0.96
C VAL A 39 10.28 16.09 2.22
N PHE A 40 11.03 15.11 2.72
CA PHE A 40 11.93 15.31 3.86
C PHE A 40 13.02 16.34 3.55
N ALA A 41 13.67 16.24 2.38
CA ALA A 41 14.69 17.18 1.96
C ALA A 41 14.15 18.62 1.82
N LEU A 42 12.95 18.76 1.25
CA LEU A 42 12.27 20.05 1.12
C LEU A 42 11.89 20.64 2.50
N GLY A 43 11.40 19.79 3.40
CA GLY A 43 11.04 20.20 4.77
C GLY A 43 12.24 20.68 5.58
N ASN A 44 13.39 20.05 5.39
CA ASN A 44 14.59 20.30 6.19
C ASN A 44 15.51 21.39 5.63
N TRP A 45 15.26 21.88 4.42
CA TRP A 45 16.16 22.85 3.78
C TRP A 45 15.43 24.13 3.35
N PRO A 46 14.66 24.17 2.25
CA PRO A 46 13.97 25.41 1.86
C PRO A 46 12.79 25.76 2.77
N LEU A 47 12.11 24.78 3.38
CA LEU A 47 10.92 25.04 4.21
C LEU A 47 11.19 25.17 5.71
N GLU A 48 12.43 24.96 6.18
CA GLU A 48 12.78 24.98 7.61
C GLU A 48 12.29 26.26 8.30
N ALA A 49 12.67 27.42 7.75
CA ALA A 49 12.32 28.73 8.28
C ALA A 49 10.81 29.03 8.23
N TRP A 50 10.06 28.38 7.33
CA TRP A 50 8.61 28.56 7.20
C TRP A 50 7.82 27.69 8.17
N ILE A 51 8.30 26.46 8.40
CA ILE A 51 7.71 25.50 9.35
C ILE A 51 7.93 25.99 10.79
N GLY A 52 9.13 26.51 11.10
CA GLY A 52 9.48 26.99 12.43
C GLY A 52 8.70 28.22 12.91
N ARG A 53 7.99 28.93 12.01
CA ARG A 53 7.20 30.13 12.37
C ARG A 53 5.90 29.83 13.12
N SER A 54 5.39 28.60 13.10
CA SER A 54 4.13 28.27 13.77
C SER A 54 4.07 26.80 14.18
N LEU A 55 3.70 26.55 15.43
CA LEU A 55 3.48 25.20 15.97
C LEU A 55 2.48 24.38 15.14
N TRP A 56 1.44 25.02 14.60
CA TRP A 56 0.46 24.34 13.75
C TRP A 56 1.07 23.87 12.43
N ARG A 57 1.93 24.68 11.80
CA ARG A 57 2.63 24.29 10.56
C ARG A 57 3.59 23.14 10.82
N MET A 58 4.27 23.17 11.96
CA MET A 58 5.12 22.06 12.41
C MET A 58 4.30 20.78 12.60
N LEU A 59 3.16 20.84 13.29
CA LEU A 59 2.31 19.66 13.51
C LEU A 59 1.77 19.08 12.21
N PHE A 60 1.26 19.92 11.29
CA PHE A 60 0.76 19.45 10.00
C PHE A 60 1.87 18.88 9.11
N TRP A 61 3.05 19.50 9.11
CA TRP A 61 4.19 19.03 8.31
C TRP A 61 4.69 17.68 8.80
N TRP A 62 5.05 17.59 10.08
CA TRP A 62 5.54 16.35 10.68
C TRP A 62 4.46 15.26 10.73
N GLY A 63 3.21 15.63 10.98
CA GLY A 63 2.07 14.71 10.90
C GLY A 63 1.88 14.17 9.48
N GLY A 64 2.01 15.01 8.45
CA GLY A 64 1.99 14.59 7.05
C GLY A 64 3.15 13.65 6.72
N CYS A 65 4.38 13.97 7.15
CA CYS A 65 5.55 13.09 6.98
C CYS A 65 5.36 11.74 7.67
N ALA A 66 4.89 11.73 8.92
CA ALA A 66 4.62 10.51 9.66
C ALA A 66 3.53 9.67 8.99
N PHE A 67 2.48 10.29 8.48
CA PHE A 67 1.42 9.63 7.74
C PHE A 67 1.92 9.01 6.42
N LEU A 68 2.76 9.73 5.66
CA LEU A 68 3.38 9.21 4.44
C LEU A 68 4.29 8.00 4.74
N CYS A 69 5.07 8.06 5.81
CA CYS A 69 5.88 6.93 6.26
C CYS A 69 5.00 5.72 6.63
N LEU A 70 3.89 5.95 7.36
CA LEU A 70 2.94 4.90 7.72
C LEU A 70 2.33 4.25 6.46
N LEU A 71 1.92 5.04 5.48
CA LEU A 71 1.44 4.53 4.20
C LEU A 71 2.50 3.71 3.48
N MET A 72 3.77 4.16 3.46
CA MET A 72 4.84 3.39 2.84
C MET A 72 5.05 2.03 3.51
N VAL A 73 5.00 1.97 4.84
CA VAL A 73 5.07 0.69 5.58
C VAL A 73 3.90 -0.22 5.19
N LEU A 74 2.69 0.32 5.10
CA LEU A 74 1.52 -0.45 4.70
C LEU A 74 1.67 -1.00 3.27
N PHE A 75 2.11 -0.18 2.32
CA PHE A 75 2.39 -0.62 0.95
C PHE A 75 3.49 -1.68 0.89
N ALA A 76 4.55 -1.55 1.70
CA ALA A 76 5.61 -2.54 1.79
C ALA A 76 5.10 -3.89 2.35
N ALA A 77 4.20 -3.85 3.35
CA ALA A 77 3.57 -5.05 3.89
C ALA A 77 2.69 -5.75 2.84
N PHE A 78 1.90 -4.99 2.07
CA PHE A 78 1.13 -5.54 0.95
C PHE A 78 2.01 -6.14 -0.15
N ASP A 79 3.15 -5.51 -0.46
CA ASP A 79 4.13 -6.04 -1.41
C ASP A 79 4.67 -7.40 -0.96
N ALA A 80 5.02 -7.52 0.33
CA ALA A 80 5.51 -8.75 0.92
C ALA A 80 4.45 -9.86 0.91
N LEU A 81 3.20 -9.55 1.29
CA LEU A 81 2.09 -10.52 1.23
C LEU A 81 1.81 -11.00 -0.19
N ALA A 82 1.86 -10.10 -1.17
CA ALA A 82 1.68 -10.44 -2.57
C ALA A 82 2.82 -11.34 -3.08
N ALA A 83 4.06 -11.05 -2.70
CA ALA A 83 5.20 -11.90 -3.02
C ALA A 83 5.02 -13.32 -2.43
N ILE A 84 4.56 -13.44 -1.18
CA ILE A 84 4.28 -14.73 -0.55
C ILE A 84 3.17 -15.49 -1.28
N GLY A 85 2.07 -14.82 -1.66
CA GLY A 85 0.99 -15.44 -2.43
C GLY A 85 1.45 -16.02 -3.77
N GLU A 86 2.36 -15.32 -4.46
CA GLU A 86 2.97 -15.82 -5.70
C GLU A 86 3.85 -17.05 -5.45
N GLU A 87 4.67 -17.04 -4.40
CA GLU A 87 5.52 -18.19 -4.07
C GLU A 87 4.68 -19.40 -3.62
N ARG A 88 3.57 -19.21 -2.89
CA ARG A 88 2.63 -20.30 -2.57
C ARG A 88 1.97 -20.90 -3.81
N ARG A 89 1.59 -20.06 -4.79
CA ARG A 89 1.01 -20.51 -6.06
C ARG A 89 2.02 -21.30 -6.90
N LYS A 90 3.29 -20.92 -6.88
CA LYS A 90 4.38 -21.69 -7.53
C LYS A 90 4.62 -23.04 -6.85
N MET A 91 4.44 -23.13 -5.54
CA MET A 91 4.59 -24.38 -4.77
C MET A 91 3.40 -25.33 -4.91
N GLY A 92 2.37 -24.98 -5.69
CA GLY A 92 1.21 -25.85 -5.90
C GLY A 92 0.32 -26.04 -4.66
N ILE A 93 0.44 -25.16 -3.67
CA ILE A 93 -0.41 -25.19 -2.47
C ILE A 93 -1.81 -24.71 -2.89
N LYS A 94 -2.74 -25.66 -3.06
CA LYS A 94 -4.17 -25.36 -3.25
C LYS A 94 -4.71 -24.62 -2.03
N ASN A 95 -5.54 -23.61 -2.26
CA ASN A 95 -6.18 -22.89 -1.17
C ASN A 95 -7.30 -23.80 -0.64
N PRO A 96 -7.39 -24.09 0.67
CA PRO A 96 -8.43 -24.98 1.22
C PRO A 96 -9.86 -24.46 1.01
N LEU A 97 -10.01 -23.19 0.60
CA LEU A 97 -11.28 -22.57 0.23
C LEU A 97 -11.71 -22.87 -1.22
N ASP A 98 -10.82 -23.40 -2.07
CA ASP A 98 -11.17 -23.79 -3.44
C ASP A 98 -11.96 -25.11 -3.46
N ASP A 99 -11.96 -25.87 -2.37
CA ASP A 99 -12.63 -27.16 -2.24
C ASP A 99 -14.03 -27.06 -1.57
N GLU A 100 -14.46 -25.86 -1.15
CA GLU A 100 -15.75 -25.64 -0.44
C GLU A 100 -16.93 -25.21 -1.35
N ASP A 101 -16.82 -25.33 -2.68
CA ASP A 101 -17.88 -24.98 -3.64
C ASP A 101 -18.24 -26.13 -4.62
N LEU A 102 -18.34 -27.37 -4.13
CA LEU A 102 -18.98 -28.46 -4.89
C LEU A 102 -19.93 -29.31 -4.04
N PRO A 103 -21.20 -28.92 -3.88
CA PRO A 103 -22.28 -29.89 -3.91
C PRO A 103 -22.48 -30.33 -5.36
N SER A 104 -22.00 -31.53 -5.67
CA SER A 104 -22.37 -32.31 -6.84
C SER A 104 -23.90 -32.51 -6.86
N GLU A 105 -24.57 -31.98 -7.89
CA GLU A 105 -25.87 -32.50 -8.33
C GLU A 105 -25.78 -33.98 -8.68
#